data_AF-A0A099P981-F1
#
_entry.id   AF-A0A099P981-F1
#
_cell.length_a   1.000
_cell.length_b   1.000
_cell.length_c   1.000
_cell.angle_alpha   90.00
_cell.angle_beta   90.00
_cell.angle_gamma   90.00
#
_symmetry.space_group_name_H-M   'P 1'
#
loop_
_entity.id
_entity.type
_entity.pdbx_description
1 polymer ?
#
loop_
_entity_poly.entity_id
_entity_poly.type
_entity_poly.pdbx_seq_one_letter_code
_entity_poly.pdbx_strand_id
1 'polypeptide(L)'
;MSLPPPQLISNPTESPEVIEVMNLSITRIDDDTIEIPSFVSDILNAWFKLIFFALILGLGPSYDPGWFTANGEPGIAYEKIHRMFFRESYILDAFAFYEDKSNPGFTPEGESYQQFYVYNIERHGRGIVAGLFFIGIIVIPWILLNLAVGNPYRIDRKRRIIYTWMRGHFVCVHFPPGMSDPLQLIEAHVPRGKQANDPYNMSGPLNIWLPLPHKQKNGLLSIGASCFLNGAMVKYQSYYLRDFLTDYLTNPNPRWLDQLGPKRKPKHVQWYDYLFYRLSRLQLLPQFPFKKRKTEQAIAEFMKNPSSKLYPDYMPYA
;
A
#
# COMPACT_ATOMS: atom_id res chain seq x y z
N MET A 1 -0.27 -37.94 11.70
CA MET A 1 1.13 -37.61 12.09
C MET A 1 1.38 -36.13 11.81
N SER A 2 1.45 -35.32 12.86
CA SER A 2 1.99 -33.97 12.80
C SER A 2 3.44 -34.07 12.30
N LEU A 3 3.82 -33.27 11.31
CA LEU A 3 5.23 -33.16 11.00
C LEU A 3 5.91 -32.58 12.25
N PRO A 4 7.11 -33.06 12.65
CA PRO A 4 7.88 -32.37 13.66
C PRO A 4 8.01 -30.90 13.24
N PRO A 5 7.95 -29.94 14.18
CA PRO A 5 8.17 -28.55 13.83
C PRO A 5 9.47 -28.48 13.01
N PRO A 6 9.50 -27.77 11.87
CA PRO A 6 10.76 -27.57 11.16
C PRO A 6 11.76 -27.11 12.21
N GLN A 7 12.92 -27.75 12.29
CA GLN A 7 14.00 -27.25 13.12
C GLN A 7 14.22 -25.81 12.63
N LEU A 8 13.76 -24.84 13.43
CA LEU A 8 14.07 -23.43 13.23
C LEU A 8 15.57 -23.40 13.06
N ILE A 9 16.07 -22.84 11.95
CA ILE A 9 17.51 -22.78 11.68
C ILE A 9 18.15 -22.32 12.97
N SER A 10 18.96 -23.21 13.55
CA SER A 10 19.54 -23.01 14.86
C SER A 10 20.38 -21.75 14.76
N ASN A 11 20.01 -20.74 15.55
CA ASN A 11 20.85 -19.58 15.83
C ASN A 11 21.19 -18.70 14.60
N PRO A 12 20.61 -17.50 14.43
CA PRO A 12 20.94 -16.61 13.32
C PRO A 12 22.38 -16.05 13.36
N THR A 13 23.14 -16.33 14.42
CA THR A 13 24.60 -16.14 14.44
C THR A 13 25.32 -17.11 13.49
N GLU A 14 24.69 -18.22 13.10
CA GLU A 14 25.21 -19.23 12.16
C GLU A 14 24.70 -19.01 10.73
N SER A 15 23.61 -18.23 10.54
CA SER A 15 23.07 -17.90 9.21
C SER A 15 22.76 -16.40 9.09
N PRO A 16 23.64 -15.61 8.43
CA PRO A 16 23.41 -14.17 8.19
C PRO A 16 22.13 -13.88 7.40
N GLU A 17 21.55 -14.92 6.79
CA GLU A 17 20.33 -14.88 6.01
C GLU A 17 19.12 -14.48 6.86
N VAL A 18 19.05 -14.89 8.12
CA VAL A 18 17.92 -14.52 9.02
C VAL A 18 17.92 -13.01 9.30
N ILE A 19 19.11 -12.43 9.48
CA ILE A 19 19.27 -10.99 9.76
C ILE A 19 18.84 -10.18 8.53
N GLU A 20 19.25 -10.59 7.33
CA GLU A 20 18.84 -9.91 6.08
C GLU A 20 17.32 -9.86 5.91
N VAL A 21 16.64 -10.93 6.33
CA VAL A 21 15.18 -11.08 6.26
C VAL A 21 14.48 -10.20 7.29
N MET A 22 14.98 -10.24 8.53
CA MET A 22 14.49 -9.39 9.61
C MET A 22 14.68 -7.91 9.28
N ASN A 23 15.76 -7.57 8.59
CA ASN A 23 16.05 -6.22 8.15
C ASN A 23 15.06 -5.69 7.08
N LEU A 24 14.43 -6.56 6.29
CA LEU A 24 13.34 -6.13 5.41
C LEU A 24 12.09 -5.74 6.21
N SER A 25 11.80 -6.46 7.29
CA SER A 25 10.62 -6.33 8.13
C SER A 25 10.74 -5.28 9.22
N ILE A 26 11.93 -5.03 9.76
CA ILE A 26 12.11 -4.13 10.88
C ILE A 26 12.82 -2.87 10.41
N THR A 27 12.35 -1.72 10.89
CA THR A 27 13.00 -0.44 10.72
C THR A 27 13.17 0.16 12.11
N ARG A 28 14.42 0.43 12.53
CA ARG A 28 14.67 1.13 13.79
C ARG A 28 14.35 2.61 13.59
N ILE A 29 13.49 3.16 14.44
CA ILE A 29 13.20 4.60 14.47
C ILE A 29 14.12 5.27 15.49
N ASP A 30 14.04 4.77 16.72
CA ASP A 30 14.78 5.26 17.89
C ASP A 30 15.34 4.06 18.68
N ASP A 31 16.02 4.29 19.80
CA ASP A 31 16.61 3.23 20.63
C ASP A 31 15.59 2.27 21.25
N ASP A 32 14.39 2.77 21.53
CA ASP A 32 13.30 2.00 22.15
C ASP A 32 12.12 1.76 21.20
N THR A 33 12.16 2.27 19.96
CA THR A 33 11.03 2.18 19.03
C THR A 33 11.43 1.54 17.70
N ILE A 34 10.75 0.45 17.36
CA ILE A 34 10.84 -0.21 16.06
C ILE A 34 9.55 -0.05 15.28
N GLU A 35 9.68 -0.11 13.95
CA GLU A 35 8.58 -0.05 13.01
C GLU A 35 8.55 -1.30 12.12
N ILE A 36 7.37 -1.91 12.04
CA ILE A 36 7.11 -3.12 11.27
C ILE A 36 6.01 -2.81 10.24
N PRO A 37 6.21 -3.09 8.95
CA PRO A 37 5.22 -2.83 7.92
C PRO A 37 3.99 -3.74 8.09
N SER A 38 2.88 -3.28 7.54
CA SER A 38 1.71 -4.13 7.36
C SER A 38 1.85 -4.96 6.10
N PHE A 39 1.82 -6.29 6.27
CA PHE A 39 1.97 -7.25 5.17
C PHE A 39 0.88 -7.04 4.10
N VAL A 40 -0.37 -6.88 4.55
CA VAL A 40 -1.52 -6.66 3.66
C VAL A 40 -1.41 -5.31 2.94
N SER A 41 -0.99 -4.26 3.66
CA SER A 41 -0.79 -2.95 3.03
C SER A 41 0.32 -2.98 1.99
N ASP A 42 1.45 -3.66 2.26
CA ASP A 42 2.57 -3.76 1.32
C ASP A 42 2.12 -4.48 0.03
N ILE A 43 1.29 -5.53 0.14
CA ILE A 43 0.72 -6.22 -1.02
C ILE A 43 -0.21 -5.31 -1.82
N LEU A 44 -1.16 -4.65 -1.15
CA LEU A 44 -2.13 -3.78 -1.83
C LEU A 44 -1.44 -2.60 -2.51
N ASN A 45 -0.45 -2.00 -1.84
CA ASN A 45 0.35 -0.92 -2.42
C ASN A 45 1.12 -1.39 -3.67
N ALA A 46 1.67 -2.61 -3.67
CA ALA A 46 2.33 -3.17 -4.84
C ALA A 46 1.36 -3.39 -6.01
N TRP A 47 0.17 -3.96 -5.74
CA TRP A 47 -0.87 -4.17 -6.74
C TRP A 47 -1.38 -2.86 -7.34
N PHE A 48 -1.68 -1.86 -6.52
CA PHE A 48 -2.14 -0.56 -7.02
C PHE A 48 -1.10 0.11 -7.90
N LYS A 49 0.19 -0.01 -7.56
CA LYS A 49 1.28 0.51 -8.38
C LYS A 49 1.43 -0.25 -9.69
N LEU A 50 1.31 -1.56 -9.66
CA LEU A 50 1.35 -2.35 -10.89
C LEU A 50 0.17 -2.07 -11.80
N ILE A 51 -1.03 -1.94 -11.26
CA ILE A 51 -2.21 -1.50 -12.01
C ILE A 51 -1.96 -0.11 -12.57
N PHE A 52 -1.43 0.83 -11.78
CA PHE A 52 -1.08 2.16 -12.26
C PHE A 52 -0.10 2.09 -13.44
N PHE A 53 1.03 1.40 -13.30
CA PHE A 53 2.01 1.27 -14.37
C PHE A 53 1.44 0.50 -15.57
N ALA A 54 0.62 -0.52 -15.37
CA ALA A 54 -0.03 -1.24 -16.47
C ALA A 54 -1.09 -0.40 -17.18
N LEU A 55 -1.81 0.48 -16.48
CA LEU A 55 -2.75 1.40 -17.12
C LEU A 55 -2.00 2.49 -17.90
N ILE A 56 -0.96 3.08 -17.31
CA ILE A 56 -0.16 4.13 -17.97
C ILE A 56 0.64 3.56 -19.15
N LEU A 57 1.34 2.44 -18.95
CA LEU A 57 2.23 1.83 -19.94
C LEU A 57 1.54 0.81 -20.86
N GLY A 58 0.38 0.28 -20.46
CA GLY A 58 -0.33 -0.78 -21.19
C GLY A 58 -1.61 -0.32 -21.90
N LEU A 59 -2.36 0.66 -21.37
CA LEU A 59 -3.42 1.31 -22.18
C LEU A 59 -2.85 2.31 -23.19
N GLY A 60 -1.62 2.79 -22.96
CA GLY A 60 -0.92 3.68 -23.88
C GLY A 60 -0.56 3.09 -25.25
N PRO A 61 -0.19 1.80 -25.35
CA PRO A 61 0.07 1.11 -26.62
C PRO A 61 -1.05 0.16 -27.08
N SER A 62 -2.01 -0.23 -26.23
CA SER A 62 -3.05 -1.20 -26.59
C SER A 62 -4.25 -0.60 -27.33
N TYR A 63 -4.42 0.72 -27.24
CA TYR A 63 -5.18 1.47 -28.24
C TYR A 63 -4.14 1.99 -29.23
N ASP A 64 -4.31 1.71 -30.52
CA ASP A 64 -3.56 2.42 -31.55
C ASP A 64 -4.45 3.50 -32.17
N PRO A 65 -4.07 4.79 -32.09
CA PRO A 65 -2.97 5.32 -31.27
C PRO A 65 -3.44 5.64 -29.86
N GLY A 66 -2.69 5.24 -28.83
CA GLY A 66 -3.13 5.33 -27.45
C GLY A 66 -2.74 6.68 -26.87
N TRP A 67 -1.68 6.75 -26.06
CA TRP A 67 -1.14 8.05 -25.61
C TRP A 67 -0.34 8.75 -26.71
N PHE A 68 0.46 7.97 -27.44
CA PHE A 68 1.32 8.44 -28.54
C PHE A 68 1.36 7.38 -29.65
N THR A 69 1.55 7.82 -30.89
CA THR A 69 1.83 6.94 -32.04
C THR A 69 3.27 6.41 -31.96
N ALA A 70 3.60 5.39 -32.76
CA ALA A 70 4.98 4.89 -32.88
C ALA A 70 5.99 5.97 -33.34
N ASN A 71 5.51 7.01 -34.02
CA ASN A 71 6.31 8.14 -34.49
C ASN A 71 6.42 9.29 -33.47
N GLY A 72 5.83 9.12 -32.27
CA GLY A 72 5.82 10.13 -31.21
C GLY A 72 4.76 11.22 -31.39
N GLU A 73 3.83 11.07 -32.32
CA GLU A 73 2.70 11.98 -32.48
C GLU A 73 1.64 11.72 -31.40
N PRO A 74 0.80 12.71 -31.05
CA PRO A 74 -0.23 12.51 -30.05
C PRO A 74 -1.27 11.45 -30.47
N GLY A 75 -1.57 10.49 -29.59
CA GLY A 75 -2.56 9.45 -29.84
C GLY A 75 -4.00 9.87 -29.51
N ILE A 76 -4.96 8.96 -29.68
CA ILE A 76 -6.40 9.18 -29.46
C ILE A 76 -6.66 9.72 -28.06
N ALA A 77 -6.00 9.18 -27.03
CA ALA A 77 -6.24 9.62 -25.66
C ALA A 77 -5.83 11.08 -25.48
N TYR A 78 -4.66 11.48 -26.00
CA TYR A 78 -4.22 12.87 -25.99
C TYR A 78 -5.17 13.76 -26.80
N GLU A 79 -5.56 13.32 -28.00
CA GLU A 79 -6.44 14.08 -28.88
C GLU A 79 -7.80 14.35 -28.21
N LYS A 80 -8.39 13.36 -27.52
CA LYS A 80 -9.66 13.55 -26.80
C LYS A 80 -9.51 14.52 -25.63
N ILE A 81 -8.40 14.48 -24.90
CA ILE A 81 -8.11 15.44 -23.83
C ILE A 81 -7.91 16.84 -24.40
N HIS A 82 -7.15 16.98 -25.49
CA HIS A 82 -6.88 18.25 -26.15
C HIS A 82 -8.18 18.86 -26.71
N ARG A 83 -9.00 18.07 -27.42
CA ARG A 83 -10.32 18.49 -27.91
C ARG A 83 -11.27 18.91 -26.79
N MET A 84 -11.16 18.33 -25.59
CA MET A 84 -11.94 18.75 -24.43
C MET A 84 -11.52 20.14 -23.93
N PHE A 85 -10.21 20.38 -23.78
CA PHE A 85 -9.69 21.67 -23.27
C PHE A 85 -9.78 22.81 -24.29
N PHE A 86 -9.53 22.54 -25.57
CA PHE A 86 -9.48 23.55 -26.64
C PHE A 86 -10.72 23.52 -27.55
N ARG A 87 -11.86 23.12 -27.00
CA ARG A 87 -13.10 22.88 -27.77
C ARG A 87 -13.52 24.08 -28.62
N GLU A 88 -13.42 25.28 -28.06
CA GLU A 88 -13.80 26.51 -28.77
C GLU A 88 -12.93 26.73 -30.00
N SER A 89 -11.61 26.52 -29.91
CA SER A 89 -10.70 26.60 -31.05
C SER A 89 -11.07 25.60 -32.14
N TYR A 90 -11.40 24.36 -31.78
CA TYR A 90 -11.85 23.36 -32.77
C TYR A 90 -13.16 23.75 -33.45
N ILE A 91 -14.08 24.40 -32.73
CA ILE A 91 -15.36 24.85 -33.31
C ILE A 91 -15.13 26.06 -34.21
N LEU A 92 -14.23 26.97 -33.84
CA LEU A 92 -13.83 28.10 -34.67
C LEU A 92 -13.15 27.62 -35.96
N ASP A 93 -12.22 26.67 -35.88
CA ASP A 93 -11.55 26.09 -37.05
C ASP A 93 -12.54 25.37 -37.96
N ALA A 94 -13.48 24.61 -37.37
CA ALA A 94 -14.54 23.96 -38.12
C ALA A 94 -15.47 24.98 -38.79
N PHE A 95 -15.83 26.05 -38.09
CA PHE A 95 -16.66 27.11 -38.65
C PHE A 95 -15.94 27.82 -39.80
N ALA A 96 -14.66 28.19 -39.64
CA ALA A 96 -13.85 28.79 -40.70
C ALA A 96 -13.71 27.88 -41.92
N PHE A 97 -13.66 26.57 -41.72
CA PHE A 97 -13.67 25.59 -42.81
C PHE A 97 -15.00 25.56 -43.57
N TYR A 98 -16.12 25.66 -42.85
CA TYR A 98 -17.48 25.68 -43.40
C TYR A 98 -18.01 27.09 -43.69
N GLU A 99 -17.18 28.13 -43.61
CA GLU A 99 -17.60 29.50 -43.84
C GLU A 99 -17.90 29.73 -45.32
N ASP A 100 -19.02 30.37 -45.62
CA ASP A 100 -19.39 30.71 -46.99
C ASP A 100 -18.46 31.82 -47.52
N LYS A 101 -17.70 31.51 -48.57
CA LYS A 101 -16.81 32.47 -49.24
C LYS A 101 -17.54 33.68 -49.80
N SER A 102 -18.83 33.56 -50.08
CA SER A 102 -19.69 34.62 -50.59
C SER A 102 -20.44 35.38 -49.50
N ASN A 103 -20.51 34.86 -48.28
CA ASN A 103 -21.18 35.49 -47.13
C ASN A 103 -20.43 35.21 -45.81
N PRO A 104 -19.38 36.01 -45.50
CA PRO A 104 -18.58 35.83 -44.30
C PRO A 104 -19.41 35.93 -43.01
N GLY A 105 -19.10 35.11 -42.02
CA GLY A 105 -19.84 35.01 -40.75
C GLY A 105 -21.05 34.07 -40.78
N PHE A 106 -21.31 33.42 -41.92
CA PHE A 106 -22.38 32.42 -42.08
C PHE A 106 -21.85 31.15 -42.75
N THR A 107 -22.49 30.02 -42.45
CA THR A 107 -22.30 28.78 -43.23
C THR A 107 -23.08 28.86 -44.56
N PRO A 108 -22.79 27.99 -45.56
CA PRO A 108 -23.56 27.89 -46.80
C PRO A 108 -25.06 27.62 -46.60
N GLU A 109 -25.43 27.11 -45.43
CA GLU A 109 -26.81 26.85 -45.02
C GLU A 109 -27.47 28.08 -44.36
N GLY A 110 -26.75 29.20 -44.26
CA GLY A 110 -27.22 30.47 -43.70
C GLY A 110 -27.18 30.51 -42.17
N GLU A 111 -26.50 29.58 -41.51
CA GLU A 111 -26.40 29.54 -40.05
C GLU A 111 -25.32 30.52 -39.56
N SER A 112 -25.65 31.31 -38.54
CA SER A 112 -24.67 32.16 -37.86
C SER A 112 -23.69 31.34 -37.02
N TYR A 113 -22.50 31.89 -36.74
CA TYR A 113 -21.53 31.26 -35.84
C TYR A 113 -22.14 30.83 -34.50
N GLN A 114 -23.05 31.62 -33.95
CA GLN A 114 -23.65 31.34 -32.65
C GLN A 114 -24.60 30.12 -32.69
N GLN A 115 -25.33 29.93 -33.79
CA GLN A 115 -26.15 28.74 -34.02
C GLN A 115 -25.28 27.51 -34.25
N PHE A 116 -24.23 27.64 -35.07
CA PHE A 116 -23.26 26.58 -35.31
C PHE A 116 -22.55 26.14 -34.02
N TYR A 117 -22.19 27.08 -33.15
CA TYR A 117 -21.56 26.80 -31.86
C TYR A 117 -22.48 25.98 -30.95
N VAL A 118 -23.72 26.42 -30.74
CA VAL A 118 -24.69 25.73 -29.88
C VAL A 118 -24.96 24.31 -30.40
N TYR A 119 -25.18 24.17 -31.71
CA TYR A 119 -25.38 22.88 -32.36
C TYR A 119 -24.20 21.93 -32.14
N ASN A 120 -22.97 22.43 -32.31
CA ASN A 120 -21.77 21.63 -32.11
C ASN A 120 -21.57 21.23 -30.65
N ILE A 121 -21.93 22.08 -29.68
CA ILE A 121 -21.88 21.74 -28.25
C ILE A 121 -22.83 20.59 -27.94
N GLU A 122 -24.08 20.67 -28.41
CA GLU A 122 -25.10 19.66 -28.14
C GLU A 122 -24.76 18.32 -28.80
N ARG A 123 -24.31 18.35 -30.06
CA ARG A 123 -24.00 17.13 -30.82
C ARG A 123 -22.71 16.45 -30.37
N HIS A 124 -21.70 17.23 -29.95
CA HIS A 124 -20.37 16.71 -29.61
C HIS A 124 -20.07 16.65 -28.11
N GLY A 125 -21.09 16.72 -27.24
CA GLY A 125 -20.94 16.54 -25.79
C GLY A 125 -20.23 15.25 -25.37
N ARG A 126 -20.28 14.20 -26.21
CA ARG A 126 -19.53 12.94 -26.03
C ARG A 126 -18.00 13.16 -25.94
N GLY A 127 -17.48 14.21 -26.56
CA GLY A 127 -16.05 14.56 -26.49
C GLY A 127 -15.59 14.95 -25.08
N ILE A 128 -16.45 15.63 -24.30
CA ILE A 128 -16.17 15.97 -22.90
C ILE A 128 -16.05 14.71 -22.05
N VAL A 129 -17.01 13.79 -22.21
CA VAL A 129 -17.03 12.53 -21.47
C VAL A 129 -15.80 11.69 -21.78
N ALA A 130 -15.38 11.64 -23.06
CA ALA A 130 -14.18 10.93 -23.47
C ALA A 130 -12.90 11.54 -22.87
N GLY A 131 -12.75 12.88 -22.91
CA GLY A 131 -11.60 13.56 -22.30
C GLY A 131 -11.52 13.34 -20.79
N LEU A 132 -12.64 13.49 -20.08
CA LEU A 132 -12.73 13.23 -18.63
C LEU A 132 -12.44 11.77 -18.28
N PHE A 133 -12.87 10.82 -19.12
CA PHE A 133 -12.58 9.41 -18.93
C PHE A 133 -11.08 9.13 -18.99
N PHE A 134 -10.37 9.64 -20.01
CA PHE A 134 -8.92 9.45 -20.12
C PHE A 134 -8.13 10.17 -19.01
N ILE A 135 -8.56 11.36 -18.58
CA ILE A 135 -8.00 12.02 -17.40
C ILE A 135 -8.24 11.16 -16.14
N GLY A 136 -9.46 10.62 -15.98
CA GLY A 136 -9.81 9.76 -14.86
C GLY A 136 -8.94 8.50 -14.77
N ILE A 137 -8.62 7.87 -15.91
CA ILE A 137 -7.71 6.72 -15.98
C ILE A 137 -6.30 7.04 -15.48
N ILE A 138 -5.83 8.29 -15.60
CA ILE A 138 -4.54 8.70 -15.03
C ILE A 138 -4.73 9.08 -13.56
N VAL A 139 -5.67 9.98 -13.28
CA VAL A 139 -5.80 10.67 -11.99
C VAL A 139 -6.32 9.74 -10.91
N ILE A 140 -7.31 8.88 -11.19
CA ILE A 140 -7.89 8.00 -10.17
C ILE A 140 -6.85 6.97 -9.69
N PRO A 141 -6.17 6.21 -10.57
CA PRO A 141 -5.10 5.32 -10.12
C PRO A 141 -3.94 6.07 -9.46
N TRP A 142 -3.62 7.30 -9.90
CA TRP A 142 -2.61 8.13 -9.23
C TRP A 142 -3.03 8.51 -7.80
N ILE A 143 -4.29 8.91 -7.57
CA ILE A 143 -4.82 9.18 -6.22
C ILE A 143 -4.80 7.91 -5.38
N LEU A 144 -5.23 6.78 -5.94
CA LEU A 144 -5.22 5.48 -5.25
C LEU A 144 -3.81 5.01 -4.90
N LEU A 145 -2.81 5.29 -5.74
CA LEU A 145 -1.39 5.01 -5.48
C LEU A 145 -0.87 5.81 -4.28
N ASN A 146 -1.38 7.03 -4.08
CA ASN A 146 -0.97 7.92 -2.99
C ASN A 146 -1.75 7.73 -1.69
N LEU A 147 -2.90 7.07 -1.73
CA LEU A 147 -3.61 6.60 -0.54
C LEU A 147 -2.87 5.37 0.03
N ALA A 148 -1.79 5.60 0.76
CA ALA A 148 -1.07 4.53 1.46
C ALA A 148 -2.05 3.67 2.26
N VAL A 149 -2.13 2.38 1.94
CA VAL A 149 -3.21 1.49 2.40
C VAL A 149 -3.10 1.12 3.89
N GLY A 150 -1.99 1.47 4.54
CA GLY A 150 -1.79 1.17 5.95
C GLY A 150 -0.62 1.92 6.54
N ASN A 151 -0.83 2.38 7.78
CA ASN A 151 0.28 2.84 8.60
C ASN A 151 1.05 1.63 9.11
N PRO A 152 2.39 1.70 9.18
CA PRO A 152 3.18 0.66 9.82
C PRO A 152 2.84 0.57 11.31
N TYR A 153 3.14 -0.59 11.89
CA TYR A 153 2.99 -0.86 13.31
C TYR A 153 4.25 -0.43 14.04
N ARG A 154 4.09 0.27 15.16
CA ARG A 154 5.20 0.70 16.01
C ARG A 154 5.14 -0.02 17.33
N ILE A 155 6.31 -0.45 17.79
CA ILE A 155 6.46 -1.11 19.08
C ILE A 155 7.45 -0.27 19.87
N ASP A 156 6.94 0.33 20.93
CA ASP A 156 7.70 1.14 21.89
C ASP A 156 7.97 0.28 23.13
N ARG A 157 9.24 -0.04 23.32
CA ARG A 157 9.73 -0.87 24.42
C ARG A 157 9.66 -0.13 25.75
N LYS A 158 10.00 1.16 25.78
CA LYS A 158 10.05 1.97 27.00
C LYS A 158 8.66 2.09 27.63
N ARG A 159 7.64 2.29 26.80
CA ARG A 159 6.23 2.36 27.23
C ARG A 159 5.54 1.00 27.21
N ARG A 160 6.20 -0.04 26.69
CA ARG A 160 5.66 -1.40 26.49
C ARG A 160 4.32 -1.38 25.74
N ILE A 161 4.26 -0.67 24.61
CA ILE A 161 3.05 -0.57 23.79
C ILE A 161 3.31 -0.98 22.35
N ILE A 162 2.30 -1.60 21.73
CA ILE A 162 2.19 -1.72 20.27
C ILE A 162 1.08 -0.80 19.79
N TYR A 163 1.34 0.02 18.78
CA TYR A 163 0.35 0.95 18.27
C TYR A 163 0.43 1.17 16.76
N THR A 164 -0.72 1.56 16.19
CA THR A 164 -0.83 1.98 14.78
C THR A 164 -2.04 2.91 14.62
N TRP A 165 -2.11 3.60 13.48
CA TRP A 165 -3.33 4.30 13.05
C TRP A 165 -4.00 3.50 11.94
N MET A 166 -5.25 3.13 12.14
CA MET A 166 -6.05 2.45 11.12
C MET A 166 -7.27 3.29 10.78
N ARG A 167 -7.37 3.71 9.51
CA ARG A 167 -8.49 4.52 8.99
C ARG A 167 -8.83 5.73 9.89
N GLY A 168 -7.81 6.41 10.40
CA GLY A 168 -7.98 7.59 11.25
C GLY A 168 -8.23 7.31 12.75
N HIS A 169 -8.30 6.04 13.18
CA HIS A 169 -8.43 5.65 14.58
C HIS A 169 -7.09 5.15 15.14
N PHE A 170 -6.80 5.56 16.38
CA PHE A 170 -5.63 5.10 17.12
C PHE A 170 -5.92 3.74 17.74
N VAL A 171 -5.06 2.77 17.46
CA VAL A 171 -5.14 1.40 17.99
C VAL A 171 -3.87 1.14 18.77
N CYS A 172 -4.03 0.74 20.03
CA CYS A 172 -2.92 0.57 20.96
C CYS A 172 -3.22 -0.54 21.97
N VAL A 173 -2.19 -1.32 22.32
CA VAL A 173 -2.22 -2.32 23.39
C VAL A 173 -1.00 -2.13 24.28
N HIS A 174 -1.20 -2.24 25.59
CA HIS A 174 -0.13 -2.22 26.57
C HIS A 174 0.24 -3.63 27.04
N PHE A 175 1.54 -3.92 27.10
CA PHE A 175 2.08 -5.17 27.63
C PHE A 175 2.47 -5.00 29.10
N PRO A 176 1.82 -5.69 30.06
CA PRO A 176 2.19 -5.62 31.47
C PRO A 176 3.64 -6.11 31.71
N PRO A 177 4.37 -5.54 32.68
CA PRO A 177 5.70 -6.02 33.07
C PRO A 177 5.67 -7.42 33.67
N GLY A 178 6.77 -8.16 33.56
CA GLY A 178 6.92 -9.50 34.16
C GLY A 178 6.30 -10.67 33.38
N MET A 179 5.73 -10.42 32.19
CA MET A 179 5.22 -11.48 31.32
C MET A 179 6.37 -12.16 30.56
N SER A 180 6.41 -13.50 30.58
CA SER A 180 7.40 -14.31 29.84
C SER A 180 7.13 -14.35 28.34
N ASP A 181 5.86 -14.36 27.92
CA ASP A 181 5.45 -14.24 26.50
C ASP A 181 4.46 -13.09 26.29
N PRO A 182 4.92 -11.83 26.11
CA PRO A 182 4.05 -10.68 25.86
C PRO A 182 3.17 -10.83 24.62
N LEU A 183 3.58 -11.66 23.66
CA LEU A 183 2.84 -11.85 22.41
C LEU A 183 1.62 -12.76 22.58
N GLN A 184 1.52 -13.49 23.69
CA GLN A 184 0.31 -14.25 24.03
C GLN A 184 -0.89 -13.31 24.30
N LEU A 185 -0.64 -12.10 24.83
CA LEU A 185 -1.66 -11.10 25.11
C LEU A 185 -2.41 -10.64 23.85
N ILE A 186 -1.69 -10.52 22.73
CA ILE A 186 -2.22 -10.15 21.42
C ILE A 186 -2.46 -11.38 20.54
N GLU A 187 -2.41 -12.57 21.14
CA GLU A 187 -2.58 -13.86 20.47
C GLU A 187 -1.79 -13.96 19.17
N ALA A 188 -0.53 -13.55 19.20
CA ALA A 188 0.31 -13.60 18.02
C ALA A 188 0.37 -15.05 17.52
N HIS A 189 -0.03 -15.29 16.27
CA HIS A 189 -0.10 -16.62 15.69
C HIS A 189 0.80 -16.73 14.46
N VAL A 190 1.56 -17.81 14.43
CA VAL A 190 2.36 -18.21 13.27
C VAL A 190 1.59 -19.30 12.50
N PRO A 191 1.34 -19.13 11.20
CA PRO A 191 0.56 -20.09 10.40
C PRO A 191 1.19 -21.52 10.35
N ARG A 192 0.36 -22.60 10.38
CA ARG A 192 0.74 -24.02 10.65
C ARG A 192 0.45 -25.13 9.58
N GLY A 193 0.30 -24.82 8.30
CA GLY A 193 -0.29 -25.63 7.23
C GLY A 193 0.71 -26.13 6.20
N LYS A 194 0.30 -27.16 5.45
CA LYS A 194 1.18 -28.02 4.64
C LYS A 194 1.12 -27.80 3.13
N GLN A 195 0.21 -26.97 2.59
CA GLN A 195 0.12 -26.72 1.14
C GLN A 195 0.40 -25.25 0.79
N ALA A 196 0.92 -25.01 -0.42
CA ALA A 196 1.24 -23.66 -0.90
C ALA A 196 0.00 -22.75 -1.04
N ASN A 197 -1.18 -23.34 -1.24
CA ASN A 197 -2.47 -22.65 -1.34
C ASN A 197 -3.31 -22.73 -0.03
N ASP A 198 -2.75 -23.30 1.04
CA ASP A 198 -3.43 -23.45 2.33
C ASP A 198 -3.13 -22.20 3.19
N PRO A 199 -4.13 -21.46 3.71
CA PRO A 199 -3.93 -20.26 4.52
C PRO A 199 -3.11 -20.46 5.80
N TYR A 200 -2.78 -21.71 6.15
CA TYR A 200 -1.85 -22.03 7.22
C TYR A 200 -0.38 -22.14 6.75
N ASN A 201 -0.03 -21.98 5.47
CA ASN A 201 1.33 -22.06 4.90
C ASN A 201 2.48 -21.56 5.82
N MET A 202 3.53 -22.38 6.02
CA MET A 202 4.74 -22.16 6.86
C MET A 202 5.54 -20.87 6.53
N SER A 203 5.08 -20.12 5.54
CA SER A 203 5.66 -18.88 5.05
C SER A 203 4.79 -17.64 5.32
N GLY A 204 3.63 -17.78 5.97
CA GLY A 204 2.69 -16.67 6.23
C GLY A 204 3.22 -15.54 7.14
N PRO A 205 2.60 -14.34 7.10
CA PRO A 205 2.96 -13.22 7.98
C PRO A 205 2.65 -13.54 9.45
N LEU A 206 3.30 -12.84 10.37
CA LEU A 206 2.95 -12.95 11.78
C LEU A 206 1.61 -12.24 11.99
N ASN A 207 0.60 -13.00 12.43
CA ASN A 207 -0.72 -12.44 12.67
C ASN A 207 -0.85 -12.06 14.14
N ILE A 208 -1.36 -10.86 14.42
CA ILE A 208 -1.62 -10.34 15.77
C ILE A 208 -3.05 -9.83 15.86
N TRP A 209 -3.65 -9.93 17.04
CA TRP A 209 -4.95 -9.37 17.32
C TRP A 209 -4.79 -8.05 18.07
N LEU A 210 -5.37 -6.98 17.52
CA LEU A 210 -5.44 -5.68 18.21
C LEU A 210 -6.90 -5.26 18.43
N PRO A 211 -7.22 -4.60 19.55
CA PRO A 211 -8.54 -4.08 19.81
C PRO A 211 -8.81 -2.91 18.87
N LEU A 212 -9.94 -2.93 18.16
CA LEU A 212 -10.39 -1.83 17.30
C LEU A 212 -11.46 -1.03 18.06
N PRO A 213 -11.11 0.10 18.71
CA PRO A 213 -12.04 0.79 19.60
C PRO A 213 -13.31 1.27 18.89
N HIS A 214 -13.17 1.72 17.64
CA HIS A 214 -14.28 2.20 16.83
C HIS A 214 -15.30 1.10 16.47
N LYS A 215 -14.85 -0.15 16.35
CA LYS A 215 -15.71 -1.30 16.02
C LYS A 215 -16.13 -2.13 17.24
N GLN A 216 -15.57 -1.82 18.42
CA GLN A 216 -15.71 -2.60 19.65
C GLN A 216 -15.44 -4.10 19.45
N LYS A 217 -14.48 -4.42 18.57
CA LYS A 217 -14.13 -5.79 18.16
C LYS A 217 -12.62 -5.92 18.01
N ASN A 218 -12.13 -7.16 18.07
CA ASN A 218 -10.73 -7.45 17.76
C ASN A 218 -10.53 -7.55 16.24
N GLY A 219 -9.44 -7.01 15.73
CA GLY A 219 -9.04 -7.13 14.33
C GLY A 219 -7.81 -8.01 14.19
N LEU A 220 -7.86 -8.97 13.28
CA LEU A 220 -6.69 -9.73 12.84
C LEU A 220 -5.82 -8.85 11.95
N LEU A 221 -4.54 -8.72 12.29
CA LEU A 221 -3.59 -7.85 11.61
C LEU A 221 -2.31 -8.62 11.31
N SER A 222 -1.86 -8.54 10.06
CA SER A 222 -0.68 -9.25 9.59
C SER A 222 0.52 -8.30 9.52
N ILE A 223 1.58 -8.62 10.27
CA ILE A 223 2.82 -7.85 10.35
C ILE A 223 3.98 -8.59 9.67
N GLY A 224 4.85 -7.84 9.00
CA GLY A 224 6.02 -8.37 8.29
C GLY A 224 6.13 -7.87 6.85
N ALA A 225 7.34 -7.94 6.29
CA ALA A 225 7.60 -7.51 4.92
C ALA A 225 7.03 -8.51 3.90
N SER A 226 6.36 -8.00 2.86
CA SER A 226 5.85 -8.80 1.75
C SER A 226 6.70 -8.66 0.48
N CYS A 227 6.97 -9.78 -0.20
CA CYS A 227 7.56 -9.81 -1.55
C CYS A 227 6.58 -10.48 -2.54
N PHE A 228 5.72 -9.61 -3.08
CA PHE A 228 4.72 -9.70 -4.13
C PHE A 228 4.41 -11.03 -4.88
N LEU A 229 5.27 -11.59 -5.74
CA LEU A 229 4.79 -12.29 -6.95
C LEU A 229 4.34 -13.76 -6.78
N ASN A 230 4.43 -14.35 -5.59
CA ASN A 230 3.94 -15.72 -5.36
C ASN A 230 3.66 -16.03 -3.87
N GLY A 231 3.50 -15.01 -3.04
CA GLY A 231 3.80 -15.23 -1.62
C GLY A 231 5.24 -15.73 -1.50
N ALA A 232 6.18 -15.08 -2.19
CA ALA A 232 7.62 -15.16 -1.88
C ALA A 232 7.86 -14.45 -0.54
N MET A 233 7.06 -14.85 0.45
CA MET A 233 7.22 -14.52 1.83
C MET A 233 8.54 -15.13 2.22
N VAL A 234 9.32 -14.36 2.98
CA VAL A 234 10.59 -14.93 3.36
C VAL A 234 10.32 -16.10 4.29
N LYS A 235 10.83 -17.28 3.91
CA LYS A 235 10.63 -18.52 4.68
C LYS A 235 10.96 -18.26 6.15
N TYR A 236 10.06 -18.69 7.03
CA TYR A 236 10.20 -18.58 8.48
C TYR A 236 10.20 -17.15 9.05
N GLN A 237 9.90 -16.11 8.26
CA GLN A 237 9.87 -14.71 8.72
C GLN A 237 8.98 -14.52 9.95
N SER A 238 7.80 -15.16 10.00
CA SER A 238 6.88 -15.06 11.13
C SER A 238 7.40 -15.69 12.41
N TYR A 239 8.18 -16.77 12.32
CA TYR A 239 8.83 -17.38 13.48
C TYR A 239 9.93 -16.48 14.03
N TYR A 240 10.83 -16.00 13.16
CA TYR A 240 11.90 -15.08 13.58
C TYR A 240 11.36 -13.76 14.11
N LEU A 241 10.28 -13.24 13.52
CA LEU A 241 9.64 -12.02 13.98
C LEU A 241 8.98 -12.23 15.36
N ARG A 242 8.33 -13.38 15.60
CA ARG A 242 7.79 -13.70 16.92
C ARG A 242 8.90 -13.77 17.97
N ASP A 243 9.94 -14.54 17.70
CA ASP A 243 11.05 -14.75 18.64
C ASP A 243 11.76 -13.43 18.96
N PHE A 244 12.04 -12.63 17.94
CA PHE A 244 12.62 -11.30 18.11
C PHE A 244 11.71 -10.36 18.89
N LEU A 245 10.40 -10.35 18.62
CA LEU A 245 9.47 -9.45 19.32
C LEU A 245 9.28 -9.84 20.78
N THR A 246 9.23 -11.13 21.09
CA THR A 246 9.24 -11.63 22.47
C THR A 246 10.51 -11.18 23.18
N ASP A 247 11.68 -11.35 22.56
CA ASP A 247 12.97 -10.93 23.11
C ASP A 247 13.08 -9.39 23.25
N TYR A 248 12.62 -8.63 22.25
CA TYR A 248 12.57 -7.17 22.22
C TYR A 248 11.74 -6.55 23.36
N LEU A 249 10.65 -7.21 23.75
CA LEU A 249 9.75 -6.75 24.80
C LEU A 249 10.15 -7.24 26.21
N THR A 250 10.98 -8.27 26.30
CA THR A 250 11.36 -8.90 27.59
C THR A 250 12.75 -8.51 28.04
N ASN A 251 13.69 -8.31 27.11
CA ASN A 251 15.10 -8.09 27.41
C ASN A 251 15.57 -6.65 27.14
N PRO A 252 16.46 -6.11 28.00
CA PRO A 252 17.03 -4.77 27.82
C PRO A 252 18.00 -4.70 26.64
N ASN A 253 18.66 -5.81 26.29
CA ASN A 253 19.53 -5.94 25.12
C ASN A 253 18.98 -7.04 24.21
N PRO A 254 18.05 -6.69 23.31
CA PRO A 254 17.47 -7.67 22.43
C PRO A 254 18.47 -8.17 21.41
N ARG A 255 18.43 -9.48 21.20
CA ARG A 255 19.18 -10.21 20.19
C ARG A 255 18.92 -9.58 18.82
N TRP A 256 20.00 -9.45 18.06
CA TRP A 256 19.99 -9.04 16.65
C TRP A 256 19.62 -7.58 16.37
N LEU A 257 19.22 -6.79 17.37
CA LEU A 257 18.89 -5.37 17.17
C LEU A 257 20.09 -4.59 16.60
N ASP A 258 21.30 -4.84 17.12
CA ASP A 258 22.53 -4.18 16.67
C ASP A 258 23.04 -4.70 15.31
N GLN A 259 22.51 -5.83 14.84
CA GLN A 259 22.85 -6.43 13.55
C GLN A 259 21.92 -5.93 12.43
N LEU A 260 20.84 -5.21 12.77
CA LEU A 260 19.96 -4.57 11.79
C LEU A 260 20.68 -3.39 11.12
N GLY A 261 21.11 -3.59 9.88
CA GLY A 261 21.82 -2.61 9.07
C GLY A 261 20.97 -1.99 7.94
N PRO A 262 21.58 -1.39 6.91
CA PRO A 262 20.85 -0.91 5.74
C PRO A 262 20.15 -2.05 4.98
N LYS A 263 18.94 -1.80 4.48
CA LYS A 263 18.10 -2.81 3.82
C LYS A 263 18.72 -3.28 2.49
N ARG A 264 19.23 -4.51 2.46
CA ARG A 264 19.80 -5.17 1.28
C ARG A 264 18.89 -6.30 0.79
N LYS A 265 19.06 -6.71 -0.47
CA LYS A 265 18.35 -7.87 -1.01
C LYS A 265 18.86 -9.13 -0.32
N PRO A 266 18.01 -9.95 0.31
CA PRO A 266 18.46 -11.23 0.84
C PRO A 266 18.90 -12.19 -0.28
N LYS A 267 19.83 -13.09 0.02
CA LYS A 267 20.37 -14.04 -0.97
C LYS A 267 19.29 -14.89 -1.66
N HIS A 268 18.35 -15.43 -0.87
CA HIS A 268 17.27 -16.32 -1.34
C HIS A 268 16.02 -15.61 -1.87
N VAL A 269 15.93 -14.29 -1.70
CA VAL A 269 14.85 -13.50 -2.29
C VAL A 269 15.21 -13.22 -3.74
N GLN A 270 14.31 -13.60 -4.65
CA GLN A 270 14.50 -13.38 -6.08
C GLN A 270 14.60 -11.88 -6.38
N TRP A 271 15.31 -11.52 -7.44
CA TRP A 271 15.54 -10.12 -7.78
C TRP A 271 14.23 -9.39 -8.09
N TYR A 272 13.28 -10.05 -8.77
CA TYR A 272 11.98 -9.48 -9.09
C TYR A 272 11.13 -9.29 -7.84
N ASP A 273 11.12 -10.25 -6.91
CA ASP A 273 10.42 -10.15 -5.63
C ASP A 273 10.94 -8.98 -4.79
N TYR A 274 12.25 -8.76 -4.78
CA TYR A 274 12.86 -7.60 -4.13
C TYR A 274 12.57 -6.28 -4.84
N LEU A 275 12.51 -6.28 -6.17
CA LEU A 275 12.07 -5.12 -6.95
C LEU A 275 10.65 -4.72 -6.57
N PHE A 276 9.72 -5.68 -6.46
CA PHE A 276 8.36 -5.41 -6.04
C PHE A 276 8.24 -4.98 -4.56
N TYR A 277 9.06 -5.53 -3.68
CA TYR A 277 9.20 -5.02 -2.30
C TYR A 277 9.63 -3.54 -2.28
N ARG A 278 10.58 -3.15 -3.12
CA ARG A 278 10.98 -1.74 -3.24
C ARG A 278 9.87 -0.91 -3.88
N LEU A 279 9.19 -1.45 -4.88
CA LEU A 279 8.08 -0.78 -5.56
C LEU A 279 6.92 -0.52 -4.60
N SER A 280 6.55 -1.47 -3.75
CA SER A 280 5.48 -1.31 -2.74
C SER A 280 5.79 -0.18 -1.75
N ARG A 281 7.07 0.09 -1.50
CA ARG A 281 7.57 1.16 -0.63
C ARG A 281 7.95 2.44 -1.35
N LEU A 282 7.94 2.46 -2.69
CA LEU A 282 8.18 3.67 -3.46
C LEU A 282 7.08 4.69 -3.14
N GLN A 283 7.45 5.81 -2.55
CA GLN A 283 6.53 6.89 -2.23
C GLN A 283 6.72 7.98 -3.27
N LEU A 284 5.68 8.23 -4.09
CA LEU A 284 5.69 9.32 -5.07
C LEU A 284 5.33 10.66 -4.42
N LEU A 285 4.58 10.64 -3.32
CA LEU A 285 4.35 11.76 -2.43
C LEU A 285 4.83 11.40 -1.02
N PRO A 286 5.30 12.38 -0.22
CA PRO A 286 5.58 12.13 1.18
C PRO A 286 4.31 11.57 1.83
N GLN A 287 4.41 10.41 2.50
CA GLN A 287 3.34 9.95 3.37
C GLN A 287 2.95 11.10 4.28
N PHE A 288 1.66 11.33 4.51
CA PHE A 288 1.24 12.15 5.65
C PHE A 288 1.87 11.48 6.87
N PRO A 289 2.96 12.06 7.42
CA PRO A 289 3.70 11.36 8.44
C PRO A 289 2.75 11.17 9.61
N PHE A 290 2.94 10.09 10.40
CA PHE A 290 2.40 10.04 11.75
C PHE A 290 2.57 11.44 12.34
N LYS A 291 1.46 12.18 12.54
CA LYS A 291 1.56 13.52 13.13
C LYS A 291 2.10 13.26 14.52
N LYS A 292 3.42 13.45 14.71
CA LYS A 292 4.15 13.04 15.92
C LYS A 292 3.41 13.56 17.15
N ARG A 293 3.01 14.83 17.11
CA ARG A 293 2.19 15.48 18.13
C ARG A 293 0.84 14.78 18.39
N LYS A 294 0.07 14.46 17.35
CA LYS A 294 -1.23 13.77 17.50
C LYS A 294 -1.06 12.35 18.07
N THR A 295 -0.01 11.66 17.66
CA THR A 295 0.29 10.29 18.11
C THR A 295 0.75 10.30 19.56
N GLU A 296 1.66 11.19 19.95
CA GLU A 296 2.09 11.34 21.34
C GLU A 296 0.92 11.74 22.26
N GLN A 297 0.02 12.62 21.80
CA GLN A 297 -1.20 12.95 22.55
C GLN A 297 -2.10 11.73 22.74
N ALA A 298 -2.35 10.95 21.69
CA ALA A 298 -3.16 9.73 21.77
C ALA A 298 -2.51 8.66 22.66
N ILE A 299 -1.18 8.53 22.62
CA ILE A 299 -0.44 7.66 23.54
C ILE A 299 -0.59 8.16 24.97
N ALA A 300 -0.38 9.46 25.22
CA ALA A 300 -0.51 10.03 26.57
C ALA A 300 -1.92 9.84 27.15
N GLU A 301 -2.96 9.98 26.32
CA GLU A 301 -4.34 9.70 26.70
C GLU A 301 -4.56 8.22 27.02
N PHE A 302 -4.06 7.31 26.17
CA PHE A 302 -4.12 5.87 26.41
C PHE A 302 -3.38 5.45 27.68
N MET A 303 -2.22 6.06 27.96
CA MET A 303 -1.42 5.76 29.15
C MET A 303 -2.08 6.20 30.47
N LYS A 304 -3.12 7.05 30.44
CA LYS A 304 -3.93 7.34 31.64
C LYS A 304 -4.74 6.13 32.11
N ASN A 305 -5.15 5.26 31.18
CA ASN A 305 -5.87 4.03 31.47
C ASN A 305 -5.43 2.92 30.51
N PRO A 306 -4.23 2.34 30.72
CA PRO A 306 -3.65 1.38 29.79
C PRO A 306 -4.45 0.09 29.81
N SER A 307 -5.03 -0.27 28.66
CA SER A 307 -5.69 -1.56 28.49
C SER A 307 -4.74 -2.57 27.87
N SER A 308 -4.66 -3.73 28.52
CA SER A 308 -4.07 -4.95 27.96
C SER A 308 -5.13 -5.93 27.45
N LYS A 309 -6.42 -5.61 27.60
CA LYS A 309 -7.53 -6.53 27.31
C LYS A 309 -8.01 -6.39 25.86
N LEU A 310 -8.16 -7.53 25.20
CA LEU A 310 -8.92 -7.68 23.96
C LEU A 310 -10.43 -7.70 24.27
N TYR A 311 -11.26 -7.38 23.27
CA TYR A 311 -12.72 -7.44 23.38
C TYR A 311 -13.21 -8.89 23.54
N PRO A 312 -14.29 -9.14 24.31
CA PRO A 312 -14.81 -10.48 24.57
C PRO A 312 -15.51 -11.13 23.37
N ASP A 313 -16.01 -10.32 22.42
CA ASP A 313 -16.60 -10.79 21.15
C ASP A 313 -15.49 -11.30 20.23
N TYR A 314 -15.04 -12.50 20.56
CA TYR A 314 -13.99 -13.23 19.92
C TYR A 314 -14.61 -14.44 19.22
N MET A 315 -14.42 -14.55 17.91
CA MET A 315 -14.42 -15.86 17.25
C MET A 315 -12.95 -16.25 17.07
N PRO A 316 -12.37 -17.06 17.97
CA PRO A 316 -11.29 -17.91 17.52
C PRO A 316 -11.92 -18.83 16.49
N TYR A 317 -11.25 -18.99 15.35
CA TYR A 317 -11.36 -20.16 14.48
C TYR A 317 -12.23 -21.31 15.07
N ALA A 318 -13.47 -21.41 14.60
CA ALA A 318 -14.28 -22.63 14.74
C ALA A 318 -13.76 -23.70 13.78
#